data_AF-A0A0F9KDU7-F1
#
_entry.id   AF-A0A0F9KDU7-F1
#
_cell.length_a   1.000
_cell.length_b   1.000
_cell.length_c   1.000
_cell.angle_alpha   90.00
_cell.angle_beta   90.00
_cell.angle_gamma   90.00
#
_symmetry.space_group_name_H-M   'P 1'
#
loop_
_entity.id
_entity.type
_entity.pdbx_description
1 polymer ?
#
loop_
_entity_poly.entity_id
_entity_poly.type
_entity_poly.pdbx_seq_one_letter_code
_entity_poly.pdbx_strand_id
1 'polypeptide(L)'
;MLDRVTITGADDAVDVEELAALADEFPFTEWGILLSQSRMGQPRYPTFEWIRELLEAKKERLPFSHHRFQLSGHLCEKWVI
;
A
#
# COMPACT_ATOMS: atom_id res chain seq x y z
N MET A 1 19.53 13.17 6.64
CA MET A 1 19.15 13.20 5.21
C MET A 1 17.75 12.63 5.11
N LEU A 2 16.85 13.27 4.35
CA LEU A 2 15.51 12.74 4.07
C LEU A 2 15.59 11.89 2.80
N ASP A 3 15.03 10.69 2.80
CA ASP A 3 15.26 9.65 1.78
C ASP A 3 13.96 8.98 1.27
N ARG A 4 12.79 9.29 1.86
CA ARG A 4 11.51 8.68 1.51
C ARG A 4 10.34 9.64 1.63
N VAL A 5 9.28 9.35 0.87
CA VAL A 5 7.97 10.02 0.97
C VAL A 5 6.89 8.95 1.14
N THR A 6 6.18 8.98 2.27
CA THR A 6 5.05 8.08 2.51
C THR A 6 3.75 8.75 2.07
N ILE A 7 3.03 8.13 1.12
CA ILE A 7 1.70 8.54 0.67
C ILE A 7 0.68 7.61 1.32
N THR A 8 -0.41 8.15 1.84
CA THR A 8 -1.43 7.37 2.57
C THR A 8 -2.83 7.68 2.05
N GLY A 9 -3.78 6.81 2.37
CA GLY A 9 -5.18 6.96 2.03
C GLY A 9 -5.63 6.17 0.80
N ALA A 10 -4.78 5.31 0.23
CA ALA A 10 -5.19 4.33 -0.76
C ALA A 10 -6.24 3.37 -0.16
N ASP A 11 -7.30 3.11 -0.93
CA ASP A 11 -8.43 2.25 -0.60
C ASP A 11 -8.97 1.58 -1.88
N ASP A 12 -10.12 0.91 -1.77
CA ASP A 12 -10.78 0.18 -2.86
C ASP A 12 -11.10 1.02 -4.12
N ALA A 13 -11.08 2.36 -4.04
CA ALA A 13 -11.27 3.23 -5.20
C ALA A 13 -9.98 3.50 -5.99
N VAL A 14 -8.83 3.04 -5.50
CA VAL A 14 -7.51 3.23 -6.11
C VAL A 14 -7.08 1.95 -6.82
N ASP A 15 -6.67 2.06 -8.08
CA ASP A 15 -6.08 0.94 -8.82
C ASP A 15 -4.67 0.64 -8.29
N VAL A 16 -4.46 -0.61 -7.88
CA VAL A 16 -3.18 -1.11 -7.38
C VAL A 16 -2.07 -0.99 -8.44
N GLU A 17 -2.39 -1.18 -9.71
CA GLU A 17 -1.41 -1.12 -10.79
C GLU A 17 -0.91 0.32 -11.02
N GLU A 18 -1.76 1.33 -10.80
CA GLU A 18 -1.34 2.73 -10.81
C GLU A 18 -0.38 3.05 -9.66
N LEU A 19 -0.62 2.53 -8.45
CA LEU A 19 0.30 2.67 -7.32
C LEU A 19 1.67 2.06 -7.62
N ALA A 20 1.65 0.91 -8.30
CA ALA A 20 2.85 0.20 -8.66
C ALA A 20 3.64 0.91 -9.75
N ALA A 21 2.96 1.44 -10.78
CA ALA A 21 3.58 2.28 -11.81
C ALA A 21 4.20 3.55 -11.21
N LEU A 22 3.53 4.19 -10.25
CA LEU A 22 4.08 5.33 -9.52
C LEU A 22 5.29 4.95 -8.65
N ALA A 23 5.32 3.74 -8.08
CA ALA A 23 6.50 3.25 -7.35
C ALA A 23 7.69 3.00 -8.28
N ASP A 24 7.43 2.57 -9.52
CA ASP A 24 8.47 2.41 -10.56
C ASP A 24 9.01 3.77 -11.02
N GLU A 25 8.13 4.78 -11.19
CA GLU A 25 8.51 6.15 -11.57
C GLU A 25 9.20 6.92 -10.44
N PHE A 26 8.74 6.74 -9.20
CA PHE A 26 9.27 7.42 -8.01
C PHE A 26 9.72 6.41 -6.94
N PRO A 27 10.91 5.80 -7.07
CA PRO A 27 11.37 4.73 -6.17
C PRO A 27 11.57 5.10 -4.69
N PHE A 28 11.58 6.39 -4.37
CA PHE A 28 11.66 6.90 -3.00
C PHE A 28 10.29 6.90 -2.29
N THR A 29 9.21 6.56 -3.00
CA THR A 29 7.86 6.52 -2.42
C THR A 29 7.63 5.25 -1.60
N GLU A 30 6.79 5.39 -0.59
CA GLU A 30 6.25 4.32 0.24
C GLU A 30 4.73 4.51 0.34
N TRP A 31 3.98 3.41 0.31
CA TRP A 31 2.52 3.45 0.47
C TRP A 31 2.11 3.01 1.86
N GLY A 32 1.57 3.95 2.62
CA GLY A 32 1.07 3.75 3.98
C GLY A 32 -0.39 3.32 3.99
N ILE A 33 -0.63 2.03 4.22
CA ILE A 33 -1.96 1.42 4.22
C ILE A 33 -2.58 1.50 5.62
N LEU A 34 -3.78 2.07 5.73
CA LEU A 34 -4.50 2.12 7.00
C LEU A 34 -5.20 0.78 7.26
N LEU A 35 -4.90 0.16 8.39
CA LEU A 35 -5.42 -1.15 8.78
C LEU A 35 -6.35 -0.99 9.98
N SER A 36 -7.64 -1.25 9.78
CA SER A 36 -8.65 -1.13 10.83
C SER A 36 -9.83 -2.04 10.51
N GLN A 37 -10.04 -3.09 11.31
CA GLN A 37 -11.13 -4.06 11.07
C GLN A 37 -12.51 -3.40 11.12
N SER A 38 -12.73 -2.46 12.03
CA SER A 38 -13.97 -1.71 12.22
C SER A 38 -14.30 -0.74 11.08
N ARG A 39 -13.29 -0.33 10.29
CA ARG A 39 -13.43 0.67 9.22
C ARG A 39 -13.13 0.13 7.83
N MET A 40 -12.84 -1.16 7.70
CA MET A 40 -12.57 -1.81 6.42
C MET A 40 -13.68 -1.50 5.40
N GLY A 41 -13.29 -1.12 4.18
CA GLY A 41 -14.19 -0.70 3.09
C GLY A 41 -14.74 0.72 3.21
N GLN A 42 -14.33 1.50 4.22
CA GLN A 42 -14.59 2.93 4.29
C GLN A 42 -13.48 3.71 3.57
N PRO A 43 -13.73 4.97 3.16
CA PRO A 43 -12.69 5.79 2.53
C PRO A 43 -11.39 5.80 3.34
N ARG A 44 -10.29 5.52 2.65
CA ARG A 44 -8.90 5.37 3.15
C ARG A 44 -8.59 4.09 3.92
N TYR A 45 -9.55 3.18 4.09
CA TYR A 45 -9.40 1.91 4.81
C TYR A 45 -9.76 0.74 3.87
N PRO A 46 -8.78 0.21 3.11
CA PRO A 46 -9.06 -0.77 2.08
C PRO A 46 -9.67 -2.07 2.64
N THR A 47 -10.44 -2.75 1.81
CA THR A 47 -10.86 -4.13 2.09
C THR A 47 -9.69 -5.11 2.09
N PHE A 48 -9.92 -6.28 2.69
CA PHE A 48 -8.94 -7.37 2.64
C PHE A 48 -8.69 -7.87 1.21
N GLU A 49 -9.67 -7.79 0.33
CA GLU A 49 -9.54 -8.16 -1.09
C GLU A 49 -8.56 -7.23 -1.79
N TRP A 50 -8.74 -5.92 -1.66
CA TRP A 50 -7.81 -4.92 -2.20
C TRP A 50 -6.39 -5.07 -1.63
N ILE A 51 -6.26 -5.34 -0.32
CA ILE A 51 -4.94 -5.61 0.30
C ILE A 51 -4.28 -6.85 -0.32
N ARG A 52 -5.04 -7.90 -0.65
CA ARG A 52 -4.48 -9.07 -1.33
C ARG A 52 -3.98 -8.70 -2.73
N GLU A 53 -4.76 -7.95 -3.50
CA GLU A 53 -4.36 -7.47 -4.83
C GLU A 53 -3.06 -6.66 -4.76
N LEU A 54 -2.96 -5.72 -3.81
CA LEU A 54 -1.75 -4.94 -3.54
C LEU A 54 -0.53 -5.83 -3.29
N LEU A 55 -0.70 -6.90 -2.50
CA LEU A 55 0.39 -7.82 -2.19
C LEU A 55 0.79 -8.67 -3.40
N GLU A 56 -0.14 -9.05 -4.27
CA GLU A 56 0.19 -9.75 -5.53
C GLU A 56 0.94 -8.83 -6.50
N ALA A 57 0.46 -7.60 -6.73
CA ALA A 57 1.13 -6.62 -7.58
C ALA A 57 2.57 -6.31 -7.11
N LYS A 58 2.80 -6.30 -5.79
CA LYS A 58 4.14 -6.21 -5.21
C LYS A 58 5.00 -7.43 -5.54
N LYS A 59 4.47 -8.66 -5.40
CA LYS A 59 5.21 -9.90 -5.67
C LYS A 59 5.65 -10.00 -7.12
N GLU A 60 4.78 -9.63 -8.06
CA GLU A 60 5.05 -9.68 -9.50
C GLU A 60 6.22 -8.77 -9.92
N ARG A 61 6.52 -7.73 -9.12
CA ARG A 61 7.59 -6.76 -9.37
C ARG A 61 8.92 -7.07 -8.67
N LEU A 62 8.93 -8.01 -7.72
CA LEU A 62 10.15 -8.46 -7.02
C LEU A 62 11.26 -9.06 -7.89
N PRO A 63 11.01 -9.73 -9.04
CA PRO A 63 12.09 -10.31 -9.84
C PRO A 63 12.82 -9.33 -10.78
N PHE A 64 12.28 -8.12 -11.02
CA PHE A 64 12.75 -7.24 -12.11
C PHE A 64 13.22 -5.85 -11.68
N SER A 65 12.97 -5.43 -10.43
CA SER A 65 13.28 -4.08 -9.97
C SER A 65 14.14 -4.10 -8.71
N HIS A 66 15.26 -3.37 -8.73
CA HIS A 66 15.99 -3.02 -7.50
C HIS A 66 15.22 -1.97 -6.67
N HIS A 67 14.18 -1.38 -7.26
CA HIS A 67 13.28 -0.41 -6.64
C HIS A 67 12.12 -1.15 -5.98
N ARG A 68 12.01 -1.01 -4.67
CA ARG A 68 11.02 -1.76 -3.90
C ARG A 68 9.69 -1.00 -3.97
N PHE A 69 8.61 -1.68 -4.35
CA PHE A 69 7.24 -1.23 -4.03
C PHE A 69 7.09 -1.29 -2.50
N GLN A 70 7.46 -0.19 -1.85
CA GLN A 70 7.57 -0.07 -0.39
C GLN A 70 6.19 0.12 0.21
N LEU A 71 5.90 -0.65 1.26
CA LEU A 71 4.63 -0.62 1.97
C LEU A 71 4.91 -0.40 3.45
N SER A 72 4.13 0.47 4.08
CA SER A 72 4.01 0.57 5.53
C SER A 72 2.56 0.36 5.94
N GLY A 73 2.34 -0.09 7.18
CA GLY A 73 1.01 -0.35 7.71
C GLY A 73 0.76 0.51 8.95
N HIS A 74 -0.33 1.27 8.94
CA HIS A 74 -0.79 1.99 10.12
C HIS A 74 -1.96 1.24 10.75
N LEU A 75 -1.68 0.51 11.83
CA LEU A 75 -2.71 -0.20 12.59
C LEU A 75 -3.49 0.83 13.43
N CYS A 76 -4.70 1.17 13.01
CA CYS A 76 -5.58 2.07 13.75
C CYS A 76 -6.58 1.26 14.58
N GLU A 77 -6.62 1.56 15.89
CA GLU A 77 -7.45 0.89 16.91
C GLU A 77 -6.93 -0.51 17.31
N LYS A 78 -7.81 -1.34 17.89
CA LYS A 78 -7.44 -2.70 18.31
C LYS A 78 -7.26 -3.58 17.08
N TRP A 79 -6.03 -4.02 16.85
CA TRP A 79 -5.69 -5.06 15.88
C TRP A 79 -5.05 -6.24 16.61
N VAL A 80 -5.86 -7.06 17.27
CA VAL A 80 -5.52 -8.38 17.87
C VAL A 80 -6.78 -8.87 18.60
N ILE A 81 -7.28 -10.11 18.52
CA ILE A 81 -7.02 -11.35 17.75
C ILE A 81 -8.41 -11.89 17.39
#